data_AF-A0A520RYR9-F1
#
_entry.id   AF-A0A520RYR9-F1
#
_cell.length_a   1.000
_cell.length_b   1.000
_cell.length_c   1.000
_cell.angle_alpha   90.00
_cell.angle_beta   90.00
_cell.angle_gamma   90.00
#
_symmetry.space_group_name_H-M   'P 1'
#
loop_
_entity.id
_entity.type
_entity.pdbx_description
1 polymer ?
#
loop_
_entity_poly.entity_id
_entity_poly.type
_entity_poly.pdbx_seq_one_letter_code
_entity_poly.pdbx_strand_id
1 'polypeptide(L)'
;MPENQISTADSGMVQDVDVYYTEKAMCALSEVLKESFDSLPDDLKDHFDNALLNIAVNRIVGAEGPVTTATLLWRISDALQSGIKPTASNPLEHSPH
;
A
#
# COMPACT_ATOMS: atom_id res chain seq x y z
N MET A 1 -40.77 9.09 -25.70
CA MET A 1 -40.17 9.33 -24.36
C MET A 1 -38.68 9.10 -24.51
N PRO A 2 -37.80 10.10 -24.32
CA PRO A 2 -36.36 9.84 -24.34
C PRO A 2 -35.91 9.40 -22.94
N GLU A 3 -35.20 8.27 -22.88
CA GLU A 3 -34.56 7.74 -21.68
C GLU A 3 -33.32 8.57 -21.35
N ASN A 4 -33.24 9.00 -20.09
CA ASN A 4 -32.20 9.85 -19.56
C ASN A 4 -30.93 9.01 -19.31
N GLN A 5 -29.92 9.15 -20.16
CA GLN A 5 -28.59 8.56 -19.93
C GLN A 5 -27.89 9.36 -18.83
N ILE A 6 -27.84 8.81 -17.61
CA ILE A 6 -26.96 9.33 -16.55
C ILE A 6 -25.54 8.83 -16.85
N SER A 7 -24.70 9.79 -17.23
CA SER A 7 -23.27 9.67 -17.47
C SER A 7 -22.53 9.04 -16.29
N THR A 8 -21.87 7.90 -16.51
CA THR A 8 -21.00 7.21 -15.54
C THR A 8 -19.58 7.79 -15.49
N ALA A 9 -19.37 9.05 -15.88
CA ALA A 9 -18.04 9.63 -16.05
C ALA A 9 -17.42 10.27 -14.78
N ASP A 10 -18.15 10.36 -13.67
CA ASP A 10 -17.73 11.18 -12.52
C ASP A 10 -16.82 10.45 -11.50
N SER A 11 -16.80 9.12 -11.50
CA SER A 11 -16.11 8.34 -10.45
C SER A 11 -14.58 8.24 -10.63
N GLY A 12 -14.06 8.47 -11.85
CA GLY A 12 -12.63 8.34 -12.16
C GLY A 12 -11.78 9.53 -11.70
N MET A 13 -12.31 10.75 -11.77
CA MET A 13 -11.55 11.96 -11.39
C MET A 13 -11.37 12.10 -9.87
N VAL A 14 -12.31 11.59 -9.07
CA VAL A 14 -12.22 11.65 -7.60
C VAL A 14 -11.15 10.68 -7.08
N GLN A 15 -11.03 9.50 -7.68
CA GLN A 15 -10.04 8.48 -7.31
C GLN A 15 -8.60 8.95 -7.60
N ASP A 16 -8.39 9.62 -8.75
CA ASP A 16 -7.09 10.18 -9.12
C ASP A 16 -6.65 11.33 -8.19
N VAL A 17 -7.59 12.13 -7.69
CA VAL A 17 -7.31 13.23 -6.76
C VAL A 17 -6.94 12.71 -5.37
N ASP A 18 -7.65 11.71 -4.86
CA ASP A 18 -7.34 11.09 -3.56
C ASP A 18 -5.99 10.36 -3.58
N VAL A 19 -5.68 9.65 -4.68
CA VAL A 19 -4.35 9.05 -4.89
C VAL A 19 -3.27 10.13 -4.93
N TYR A 20 -3.48 11.21 -5.67
CA TYR A 20 -2.53 12.33 -5.76
C TYR A 20 -2.21 12.95 -4.39
N TYR A 21 -3.23 13.27 -3.59
CA TYR A 21 -3.01 13.84 -2.26
C TYR A 21 -2.40 12.84 -1.29
N THR A 22 -2.73 11.55 -1.41
CA THR A 22 -2.10 10.48 -0.64
C THR A 22 -0.62 10.37 -0.97
N GLU A 23 -0.25 10.35 -2.25
CA GLU A 23 1.16 10.33 -2.69
C GLU A 23 1.92 11.56 -2.20
N LYS A 24 1.32 12.76 -2.30
CA LYS A 24 1.94 13.99 -1.80
C LYS A 24 2.13 13.98 -0.29
N ALA A 25 1.16 13.49 0.47
CA ALA A 25 1.28 13.33 1.91
C ALA A 25 2.40 12.35 2.27
N MET A 26 2.49 11.21 1.57
CA MET A 26 3.55 10.21 1.78
C MET A 26 4.94 10.75 1.44
N CYS A 27 5.09 11.54 0.36
CA CYS A 27 6.34 12.22 0.06
C CYS A 27 6.75 13.19 1.17
N ALA A 28 5.83 14.05 1.62
CA ALA A 28 6.13 15.01 2.69
C ALA A 28 6.48 14.30 4.02
N LEU A 29 5.75 13.23 4.37
CA LEU A 29 6.07 12.40 5.53
C LEU A 29 7.46 11.76 5.40
N SER A 30 7.80 11.21 4.24
CA SER A 30 9.11 10.61 3.98
C SER A 30 10.24 11.61 4.12
N GLU A 31 10.09 12.82 3.57
CA GLU A 31 11.08 13.90 3.69
C GLU A 31 11.31 14.31 5.15
N VAL A 32 10.24 14.49 5.92
CA VAL A 32 10.32 14.85 7.35
C VAL A 32 10.92 13.74 8.19
N LEU A 33 10.54 12.49 7.92
CA LEU A 33 10.99 11.33 8.69
C LEU A 33 12.45 11.00 8.39
N LYS A 34 12.95 11.25 7.18
CA LYS A 34 14.28 10.85 6.74
C LYS A 34 15.39 11.35 7.65
N GLU A 35 15.42 12.66 7.93
CA GLU A 35 16.46 13.24 8.78
C GLU A 35 16.41 12.70 10.22
N SER A 36 15.19 12.49 10.74
CA SER A 36 14.99 11.95 12.09
C SER A 36 15.38 10.47 12.16
N PHE A 37 14.97 9.68 11.16
CA PHE A 37 15.18 8.25 11.10
C PHE A 37 16.64 7.88 10.85
N ASP A 38 17.33 8.57 9.93
CA ASP A 38 18.74 8.30 9.62
C ASP A 38 19.64 8.50 10.84
N SER A 39 19.26 9.43 11.73
CA SER A 39 19.98 9.72 12.98
C SER A 39 19.74 8.71 14.12
N LEU A 40 18.79 7.78 13.97
CA LEU A 40 18.47 6.80 15.01
C LEU A 40 19.54 5.70 15.10
N PRO A 41 19.81 5.20 16.32
CA PRO A 41 20.49 3.92 16.53
C PRO A 41 19.80 2.77 15.78
N ASP A 42 20.58 1.78 15.33
CA ASP A 42 20.07 0.68 14.49
C ASP A 42 19.00 -0.16 15.19
N ASP A 43 19.12 -0.37 16.50
CA ASP A 43 18.11 -1.04 17.32
C ASP A 43 16.78 -0.26 17.33
N LEU A 44 16.83 1.07 17.41
CA LEU A 44 15.64 1.90 17.33
C LEU A 44 15.01 1.89 15.94
N LYS A 45 15.82 1.82 14.87
CA LYS A 45 15.33 1.70 13.49
C LYS A 45 14.54 0.40 13.31
N ASP A 46 15.10 -0.72 13.76
CA ASP A 46 14.43 -2.03 13.72
C ASP A 46 13.10 -2.02 14.50
N HIS A 47 13.08 -1.39 15.68
CA HIS A 47 11.86 -1.23 16.47
C HIS A 47 10.81 -0.36 15.79
N PHE A 48 11.23 0.73 15.13
CA PHE A 48 10.36 1.62 14.40
C PHE A 48 9.74 0.93 13.18
N ASP A 49 10.55 0.23 12.37
CA ASP A 49 10.08 -0.49 11.19
C ASP A 49 9.08 -1.59 11.58
N ASN A 50 9.36 -2.32 12.66
CA ASN A 50 8.42 -3.32 13.19
C ASN A 50 7.12 -2.68 13.68
N ALA A 51 7.19 -1.51 14.34
CA ALA A 51 5.99 -0.79 14.77
C ALA A 51 5.14 -0.33 13.59
N LEU A 52 5.75 0.22 12.54
CA LEU A 52 5.07 0.62 11.32
C LEU A 52 4.42 -0.57 10.61
N LEU A 53 5.13 -1.69 10.49
CA LEU A 53 4.60 -2.91 9.89
C LEU A 53 3.37 -3.40 10.66
N ASN A 54 3.44 -3.45 11.99
CA ASN A 54 2.30 -3.87 12.82
C ASN A 54 1.09 -2.95 12.66
N ILE A 55 1.30 -1.63 12.59
CA ILE A 55 0.23 -0.66 12.36
C ILE A 55 -0.42 -0.91 10.99
N ALA A 56 0.39 -1.07 9.94
CA ALA A 56 -0.10 -1.31 8.59
C ALA A 56 -0.89 -2.63 8.50
N VAL A 57 -0.35 -3.72 9.04
CA VAL A 57 -1.01 -5.04 9.06
C VAL A 57 -2.34 -4.96 9.82
N ASN A 58 -2.37 -4.39 11.02
CA ASN A 58 -3.60 -4.27 11.80
C ASN A 58 -4.68 -3.46 11.06
N ARG A 59 -4.28 -2.41 10.33
CA ARG A 59 -5.21 -1.61 9.53
C ARG A 59 -5.77 -2.40 8.36
N ILE A 60 -4.94 -3.16 7.65
CA ILE A 60 -5.39 -4.01 6.54
C ILE A 60 -6.29 -5.14 7.06
N VAL A 61 -5.94 -5.79 8.18
CA VAL A 61 -6.80 -6.80 8.82
C VAL A 61 -8.17 -6.21 9.18
N GLY A 62 -8.20 -4.99 9.72
CA GLY A 62 -9.45 -4.31 10.06
C GLY A 62 -10.33 -3.97 8.84
N ALA A 63 -9.73 -3.71 7.68
CA ALA A 63 -10.45 -3.35 6.45
C ALA A 63 -10.84 -4.57 5.60
N GLU A 64 -9.91 -5.50 5.40
CA GLU A 64 -10.00 -6.60 4.42
C GLU A 64 -10.19 -7.97 5.07
N GLY A 65 -10.01 -8.07 6.39
CA GLY A 65 -10.06 -9.31 7.13
C GLY A 65 -8.74 -10.11 7.13
N PRO A 66 -8.63 -11.11 8.03
CA PRO A 66 -7.38 -11.83 8.27
C PRO A 66 -6.92 -12.69 7.08
N VAL A 67 -7.85 -13.32 6.34
CA VAL A 67 -7.52 -14.19 5.21
C VAL A 67 -6.91 -13.39 4.06
N THR A 68 -7.59 -12.32 3.65
CA THR A 68 -7.10 -11.42 2.59
C THR A 68 -5.75 -10.80 2.96
N THR A 69 -5.59 -10.39 4.22
CA THR A 69 -4.32 -9.82 4.70
C THR A 69 -3.19 -10.84 4.65
N ALA A 70 -3.43 -12.08 5.05
CA ALA A 70 -2.43 -13.15 4.98
C ALA A 70 -2.00 -13.43 3.52
N THR A 71 -2.95 -13.45 2.58
CA THR A 71 -2.67 -13.57 1.14
C THR A 71 -1.82 -12.41 0.62
N LEU A 72 -2.11 -11.17 1.02
CA LEU A 72 -1.32 -10.00 0.63
C LEU A 72 0.12 -10.08 1.15
N LEU A 73 0.29 -10.41 2.44
CA LEU A 73 1.60 -10.57 3.05
C LEU A 73 2.41 -11.70 2.41
N TRP A 74 1.75 -12.81 2.08
CA TRP A 74 2.36 -13.91 1.34
C TRP A 74 2.90 -13.45 -0.01
N ARG A 75 2.08 -12.75 -0.81
CA ARG A 75 2.51 -12.22 -2.12
C ARG A 75 3.68 -11.25 -1.98
N ILE A 76 3.67 -10.36 -0.98
CA ILE A 76 4.79 -9.44 -0.73
C ILE A 76 6.07 -10.24 -0.42
N SER A 77 5.99 -11.25 0.45
CA SER A 77 7.12 -12.12 0.78
C SER A 77 7.68 -12.83 -0.47
N ASP A 78 6.81 -13.33 -1.34
CA ASP A 78 7.20 -14.01 -2.58
C ASP A 78 7.87 -13.04 -3.57
N ALA A 79 7.38 -11.80 -3.68
CA ALA A 79 8.04 -10.74 -4.47
C ALA A 79 9.46 -10.45 -3.99
N LEU A 80 9.62 -10.33 -2.67
CA LEU A 80 10.90 -9.99 -2.05
C LEU A 80 11.91 -11.12 -2.24
N GLN A 81 11.48 -12.38 -2.09
CA GLN A 81 12.35 -13.55 -2.28
C GLN A 81 12.72 -13.77 -3.75
N SER A 82 11.78 -13.57 -4.67
CA SER A 82 12.03 -13.73 -6.10
C SER A 82 12.86 -12.60 -6.71
N GLY A 83 12.99 -11.46 -6.01
CA GLY A 83 13.62 -10.24 -6.55
C GLY A 83 12.82 -9.60 -7.68
N ILE A 84 11.61 -10.11 -7.98
CA ILE A 84 10.75 -9.61 -9.04
C ILE A 84 9.98 -8.42 -8.49
N LYS A 85 10.22 -7.24 -9.06
CA LYS A 85 9.46 -6.04 -8.73
C LYS A 85 8.09 -6.13 -9.43
N PRO A 86 6.97 -6.23 -8.68
CA PRO A 86 5.64 -6.30 -9.29
C PRO A 86 5.37 -5.00 -10.03
N THR A 87 4.73 -5.11 -11.19
CA THR A 87 4.23 -3.94 -11.92
C THR A 87 2.72 -4.07 -12.12
N ALA A 88 2.03 -2.96 -12.37
CA ALA A 88 0.58 -3.00 -12.64
C ALA A 88 0.24 -3.94 -13.80
N SER A 89 1.14 -4.08 -14.77
CA SER A 89 1.00 -4.94 -15.95
C SER A 89 1.38 -6.40 -15.70
N ASN A 90 2.13 -6.68 -14.62
CA ASN A 90 2.57 -8.02 -14.25
C ASN A 90 2.49 -8.18 -12.72
N PRO A 91 1.26 -8.35 -12.19
CA PRO A 91 1.07 -8.61 -10.77
C PRO A 91 1.65 -9.98 -10.40
N LEU A 92 2.00 -10.17 -9.13
CA LEU A 92 2.43 -11.48 -8.65
C LEU A 92 1.24 -12.44 -8.70
N GLU A 93 1.28 -13.38 -9.63
CA GLU A 93 0.34 -14.50 -9.70
C GLU A 93 0.55 -15.41 -8.49
N HIS A 94 -0.54 -15.84 -7.85
CA HIS A 94 -0.47 -16.84 -6.80
C HIS A 94 -0.29 -18.20 -7.47
N SER A 95 0.87 -18.85 -7.31
CA SER A 95 0.98 -20.27 -7.66
C SER A 95 0.37 -21.08 -6.51
N PRO A 96 -0.68 -21.88 -6.74
CA PRO A 96 -1.21 -22.77 -5.71
C PRO A 96 -0.26 -23.96 -5.58
N HIS A 97 0.42 -24.05 -4.44
CA HIS A 97 1.07 -25.29 -4.01
C HIS A 97 0.12 -26.07 -3.11
#